data_AF-A0A3M0IR10-F1
#
_entry.id   AF-A0A3M0IR10-F1
#
_cell.length_a   1.000
_cell.length_b   1.000
_cell.length_c   1.000
_cell.angle_alpha   90.00
_cell.angle_beta   90.00
_cell.angle_gamma   90.00
#
_symmetry.space_group_name_H-M   'P 1'
#
loop_
_entity.id
_entity.type
_entity.pdbx_description
1 polymer ?
#
loop_
_entity_poly.entity_id
_entity_poly.type
_entity_poly.pdbx_seq_one_letter_code
_entity_poly.pdbx_strand_id
1 'polypeptide(L)'
;MNQNWKAAVWSPTRQVAQAIEGEGGSSQLAELKAVQMALDIAEREKWPKLYLYTDSWMVANALWGWLERWKKANWQHRGKPIWAADEWKDIATRVEKLPVKVYQVDTHVLKSWANEEH
;
A
#
# COMPACT_ATOMS: atom_id res chain seq x y z
N MET A 1 -16.29 -11.04 -17.01
CA MET A 1 -16.08 -9.59 -16.81
C MET A 1 -14.68 -9.41 -16.27
N ASN A 2 -13.77 -8.81 -17.04
CA ASN A 2 -12.44 -8.46 -16.53
C ASN A 2 -12.59 -7.18 -15.71
N GLN A 3 -12.15 -7.21 -14.45
CA GLN A 3 -12.09 -6.01 -13.62
C GLN A 3 -10.80 -5.25 -13.94
N ASN A 4 -10.95 -3.96 -14.18
CA ASN A 4 -9.83 -3.05 -14.35
C ASN A 4 -9.56 -2.37 -13.02
N TRP A 5 -8.29 -2.11 -12.73
CA TRP A 5 -7.87 -1.39 -11.54
C TRP A 5 -7.13 -0.12 -11.94
N LYS A 6 -7.20 0.89 -11.08
CA LYS A 6 -6.51 2.17 -11.27
C LYS A 6 -5.94 2.63 -9.94
N ALA A 7 -4.65 2.92 -9.92
CA ALA A 7 -3.97 3.58 -8.81
C ALA A 7 -3.60 4.99 -9.23
N ALA A 8 -3.77 5.96 -8.33
CA ALA A 8 -3.40 7.33 -8.59
C ALA A 8 -2.69 7.92 -7.37
N VAL A 9 -1.71 8.79 -7.63
CA VAL A 9 -0.98 9.52 -6.62
C VAL A 9 -0.89 10.98 -7.02
N TRP A 10 -0.99 11.85 -6.02
CA TRP A 10 -0.79 13.28 -6.18
C TRP A 10 0.47 13.68 -5.41
N SER A 11 1.46 14.29 -6.08
CA SER A 11 2.59 14.93 -5.41
C SER A 11 2.28 16.42 -5.22
N PRO A 12 2.07 16.91 -3.98
CA PRO A 12 1.84 18.32 -3.71
C PRO A 12 3.06 19.19 -4.09
N THR A 13 4.27 18.65 -3.90
CA THR A 13 5.54 19.35 -4.21
C THR A 13 5.67 19.65 -5.70
N ARG A 14 5.20 18.74 -6.55
CA ARG A 14 5.31 18.87 -8.01
C ARG A 14 4.02 19.35 -8.67
N GLN A 15 2.91 19.39 -7.94
CA GLN A 15 1.57 19.64 -8.47
C GLN A 15 1.22 18.73 -9.66
N VAL A 16 1.63 17.46 -9.58
CA VAL A 16 1.40 16.46 -10.63
C VAL A 16 0.60 15.29 -10.07
N ALA A 17 -0.46 14.94 -10.80
CA ALA A 17 -1.19 13.69 -10.64
C ALA A 17 -0.56 12.64 -11.57
N GLN A 18 -0.26 11.45 -11.04
CA GLN A 18 0.12 10.30 -11.83
C GLN A 18 -0.89 9.19 -11.58
N ALA A 19 -1.25 8.45 -12.63
CA ALA A 19 -2.11 7.29 -12.51
C ALA A 19 -1.58 6.14 -13.36
N ILE A 20 -1.77 4.93 -12.85
CA ILE A 20 -1.51 3.68 -13.55
C ILE A 20 -2.76 2.83 -13.51
N GLU A 21 -3.05 2.16 -14.62
CA GLU A 21 -4.20 1.28 -14.78
C GLU A 21 -3.76 -0.04 -15.39
N GLY A 22 -4.53 -1.08 -15.12
CA GLY A 22 -4.28 -2.41 -15.68
C GLY A 22 -5.55 -3.24 -15.74
N GLU A 23 -5.57 -4.20 -16.65
CA GLU A 23 -6.65 -5.17 -16.80
C GLU A 23 -6.39 -6.42 -15.97
N GLY A 24 -7.44 -7.01 -15.39
CA GLY A 24 -7.37 -8.33 -14.76
C GLY A 24 -6.81 -8.36 -13.33
N GLY A 25 -6.95 -7.26 -12.57
CA GLY A 25 -6.50 -7.16 -11.17
C GLY A 25 -7.63 -6.83 -10.18
N SER A 26 -7.34 -6.92 -8.89
CA SER A 26 -8.26 -6.57 -7.80
C SER A 26 -8.03 -5.15 -7.29
N SER A 27 -9.00 -4.60 -6.54
CA SER A 27 -8.82 -3.31 -5.85
C SER A 27 -7.62 -3.30 -4.90
N GLN A 28 -7.31 -4.47 -4.29
CA GLN A 28 -6.12 -4.65 -3.45
C GLN A 28 -4.81 -4.50 -4.23
N LEU A 29 -4.81 -4.88 -5.52
CA LEU A 29 -3.65 -4.65 -6.39
C LEU A 29 -3.48 -3.15 -6.67
N ALA A 30 -4.58 -2.42 -6.84
CA ALA A 30 -4.55 -0.96 -6.97
C ALA A 30 -3.92 -0.29 -5.73
N GLU A 31 -4.29 -0.75 -4.53
CA GLU A 31 -3.73 -0.25 -3.27
C GLU A 31 -2.22 -0.48 -3.19
N LEU A 32 -1.75 -1.70 -3.53
CA LEU A 32 -0.33 -2.01 -3.61
C LEU A 32 0.41 -1.11 -4.60
N LYS A 33 -0.17 -0.93 -5.78
CA LYS A 33 0.39 -0.10 -6.85
C LYS A 33 0.47 1.36 -6.42
N ALA A 34 -0.52 1.87 -5.68
CA ALA A 34 -0.47 3.20 -5.09
C ALA A 34 0.70 3.35 -4.09
N VAL A 35 0.96 2.34 -3.26
CA VAL A 35 2.12 2.34 -2.33
C VAL A 35 3.44 2.34 -3.10
N GLN A 36 3.57 1.53 -4.16
CA GLN A 36 4.76 1.53 -5.02
C GLN A 36 5.00 2.93 -5.62
N MET A 37 3.95 3.59 -6.11
CA MET A 37 4.07 4.95 -6.64
C MET A 37 4.46 5.97 -5.58
N ALA A 38 3.90 5.88 -4.37
CA ALA A 38 4.27 6.76 -3.26
C ALA A 38 5.75 6.61 -2.86
N LEU A 39 6.24 5.37 -2.84
CA LEU A 39 7.66 5.08 -2.60
C LEU A 39 8.56 5.62 -3.72
N ASP A 40 8.16 5.46 -4.98
CA ASP A 40 8.92 5.98 -6.13
C ASP A 40 9.05 7.51 -6.09
N ILE A 41 7.96 8.20 -5.75
CA ILE A 41 7.98 9.66 -5.57
C ILE A 41 8.91 10.03 -4.42
N ALA A 42 8.81 9.35 -3.28
CA ALA A 42 9.64 9.64 -2.12
C ALA A 42 11.14 9.42 -2.42
N GLU A 43 11.50 8.36 -3.15
CA GLU A 43 12.87 8.13 -3.61
C GLU A 43 13.33 9.21 -4.60
N ARG A 44 12.50 9.53 -5.60
CA ARG A 44 12.82 10.51 -6.66
C ARG A 44 12.90 11.95 -6.14
N GLU A 45 12.12 12.29 -5.12
CA GLU A 45 12.19 13.57 -4.41
C GLU A 45 13.19 13.55 -3.25
N LYS A 46 13.87 12.42 -3.01
CA LYS A 46 14.86 12.23 -1.94
C LYS A 46 14.32 12.59 -0.56
N TRP A 47 13.08 12.17 -0.27
CA TRP A 47 12.49 12.39 1.03
C TRP A 47 13.28 11.62 2.10
N PRO A 48 13.53 12.23 3.28
CA PRO A 48 14.24 11.54 4.35
C PRO A 48 13.38 10.46 5.04
N LYS A 49 12.06 10.55 4.87
CA LYS A 49 11.08 9.67 5.52
C LYS A 49 9.73 9.76 4.82
N LEU A 50 9.03 8.63 4.72
CA LEU A 50 7.65 8.56 4.23
C LEU A 50 6.69 8.25 5.37
N TYR A 51 5.58 8.99 5.42
CA TYR A 51 4.43 8.69 6.28
C TYR A 51 3.31 8.17 5.40
N LEU A 52 2.95 6.90 5.56
CA LEU A 52 1.90 6.25 4.80
C LEU A 52 0.66 6.10 5.66
N TYR A 53 -0.44 6.71 5.22
CA TYR A 53 -1.77 6.52 5.80
C TYR A 53 -2.56 5.63 4.85
N THR A 54 -3.05 4.50 5.34
CA THR A 54 -3.80 3.54 4.51
C THR A 54 -4.96 2.96 5.31
N ASP A 55 -6.09 2.78 4.65
CA ASP A 55 -7.24 2.03 5.17
C ASP A 55 -7.14 0.52 4.88
N SER A 56 -6.17 0.12 4.04
CA SER A 56 -5.93 -1.27 3.71
C SER A 56 -5.24 -2.00 4.86
N TRP A 57 -6.00 -2.86 5.53
CA TRP A 57 -5.51 -3.75 6.58
C TRP A 57 -4.34 -4.61 6.09
N MET A 58 -4.38 -5.08 4.83
CA MET A 58 -3.32 -5.91 4.26
C MET A 58 -2.01 -5.13 4.12
N VAL A 59 -2.05 -3.90 3.60
CA VAL A 59 -0.87 -3.04 3.45
C VAL A 59 -0.27 -2.71 4.81
N ALA A 60 -1.11 -2.35 5.78
CA ALA A 60 -0.64 -2.03 7.13
C ALA A 60 0.09 -3.21 7.78
N ASN A 61 -0.53 -4.40 7.81
CA ASN A 61 0.08 -5.58 8.42
C ASN A 61 1.33 -6.07 7.69
N ALA A 62 1.35 -5.94 6.36
CA ALA A 62 2.53 -6.27 5.59
C ALA A 62 3.73 -5.44 6.02
N LEU A 63 3.55 -4.12 6.05
CA LEU A 63 4.59 -3.16 6.38
C LEU A 63 4.97 -3.17 7.88
N TRP A 64 4.08 -3.58 8.78
CA TRP A 64 4.40 -3.70 10.21
C TRP A 64 5.25 -4.93 10.56
N GLY A 65 5.31 -5.96 9.72
CA GLY A 65 6.19 -7.09 10.01
C GLY A 65 6.00 -8.35 9.17
N TRP A 66 4.98 -8.45 8.31
CA TRP A 66 4.90 -9.64 7.43
C TRP A 66 5.99 -9.64 6.38
N LEU A 67 6.48 -8.48 5.91
CA LEU A 67 7.58 -8.44 4.93
C LEU A 67 8.80 -9.23 5.40
N GLU A 68 9.22 -9.08 6.66
CA GLU A 68 10.33 -9.85 7.22
C GLU A 68 10.02 -11.35 7.31
N ARG A 69 8.78 -11.70 7.67
CA ARG A 69 8.33 -13.10 7.77
C ARG A 69 8.29 -13.76 6.38
N TRP A 70 7.75 -13.06 5.38
CA TRP A 70 7.71 -13.53 4.00
C TRP A 70 9.11 -13.65 3.41
N LYS A 71 10.00 -12.68 3.66
CA LYS A 71 11.41 -12.77 3.25
C LYS A 71 12.09 -14.02 3.82
N LYS A 72 11.89 -14.33 5.11
CA LYS A 72 12.39 -15.57 5.74
C LYS A 72 11.77 -16.84 5.18
N ALA A 73 10.50 -16.78 4.77
CA ALA A 73 9.79 -17.89 4.14
C ALA A 73 9.98 -17.95 2.61
N ASN A 74 10.99 -17.26 2.06
CA ASN A 74 11.25 -17.18 0.62
C ASN A 74 10.03 -16.76 -0.22
N TRP A 75 9.22 -15.84 0.32
CA TRP A 75 7.99 -15.34 -0.30
C TRP A 75 6.94 -16.42 -0.57
N GLN A 76 6.96 -17.49 0.21
CA GLN A 76 6.02 -18.60 0.11
C GLN A 76 5.22 -18.77 1.40
N HIS A 77 3.97 -19.19 1.24
CA HIS A 77 3.12 -19.63 2.33
C HIS A 77 2.58 -21.03 2.00
N ARG A 78 2.88 -22.02 2.85
CA ARG A 78 2.50 -23.44 2.67
C ARG A 78 2.95 -24.01 1.31
N GLY A 79 4.16 -23.66 0.86
CA GLY A 79 4.74 -24.14 -0.40
C GLY A 79 4.17 -23.49 -1.67
N LYS A 80 3.29 -22.50 -1.55
CA LYS A 80 2.80 -21.68 -2.67
C LYS A 80 3.34 -20.26 -2.57
N PRO A 81 3.63 -19.57 -3.68
CA PRO A 81 4.00 -18.16 -3.63
C PRO A 81 2.87 -17.35 -3.01
N ILE A 82 3.23 -16.34 -2.21
CA ILE A 82 2.24 -15.40 -1.69
C ILE A 82 1.61 -14.62 -2.86
N TRP A 83 0.39 -14.12 -2.66
CA TRP A 83 -0.25 -13.26 -3.66
C TRP A 83 0.56 -11.97 -3.85
N ALA A 84 0.72 -11.53 -5.10
CA ALA A 84 1.53 -10.37 -5.49
C ALA A 84 2.98 -10.41 -4.95
N ALA A 85 3.60 -11.59 -4.91
CA ALA A 85 4.93 -11.78 -4.33
C ALA A 85 6.00 -10.84 -4.91
N ASP A 86 5.94 -10.57 -6.21
CA ASP A 86 6.93 -9.72 -6.88
C ASP A 86 6.73 -8.23 -6.54
N GLU A 87 5.48 -7.77 -6.40
CA GLU A 87 5.15 -6.44 -5.87
C GLU A 87 5.65 -6.28 -4.43
N TRP A 88 5.43 -7.27 -3.58
CA TRP A 88 5.88 -7.21 -2.18
C TRP A 88 7.42 -7.23 -2.06
N LYS A 89 8.13 -7.92 -2.94
CA LYS A 89 9.60 -7.89 -2.99
C LYS A 89 10.13 -6.51 -3.35
N ASP A 90 9.53 -5.85 -4.34
CA ASP A 90 9.89 -4.48 -4.72
C ASP A 90 9.65 -3.51 -3.56
N ILE A 91 8.45 -3.56 -2.94
CA ILE A 91 8.13 -2.73 -1.77
C ILE A 91 9.13 -2.97 -0.63
N ALA A 92 9.46 -4.22 -0.30
CA ALA A 92 10.41 -4.51 0.76
C ALA A 92 11.79 -3.92 0.49
N THR A 93 12.26 -4.00 -0.77
CA THR A 93 13.55 -3.43 -1.17
C THR A 93 13.58 -1.91 -1.03
N ARG A 94 12.47 -1.23 -1.30
CA ARG A 94 12.35 0.23 -1.19
C ARG A 94 12.20 0.68 0.26
N VAL A 95 11.40 -0.03 1.07
CA VAL A 95 11.21 0.26 2.50
C VAL A 95 12.48 -0.01 3.32
N GLU A 96 13.37 -0.89 2.87
CA GLU A 96 14.70 -1.05 3.47
C GLU A 96 15.61 0.18 3.27
N LYS A 97 15.40 0.95 2.21
CA LYS A 97 16.19 2.16 1.89
C LYS A 97 15.59 3.44 2.47
N LEU A 98 14.26 3.50 2.57
CA LEU A 98 13.53 4.66 3.01
C LEU A 98 12.74 4.35 4.30
N PRO A 99 12.96 5.07 5.40
CA PRO A 99 12.18 4.88 6.61
C PRO A 99 10.70 5.19 6.34
N VAL A 100 9.83 4.18 6.44
CA VAL A 100 8.37 4.35 6.30
C VAL A 100 7.69 4.20 7.66
N LYS A 101 6.89 5.20 8.04
CA LYS A 101 5.95 5.09 9.16
C LYS A 101 4.55 4.87 8.62
N VAL A 102 3.92 3.78 9.04
CA VAL A 102 2.60 3.38 8.57
C VAL A 102 1.56 3.61 9.65
N TYR A 103 0.46 4.25 9.26
CA TYR A 103 -0.73 4.45 10.07
C TYR A 103 -1.90 3.80 9.35
N GLN A 104 -2.52 2.81 10.00
CA GLN A 104 -3.78 2.27 9.52
C GLN A 104 -4.91 3.21 9.95
N VAL A 105 -5.68 3.71 8.98
CA VAL A 105 -6.88 4.51 9.21
C VAL A 105 -8.08 3.57 9.17
N ASP A 106 -8.80 3.45 10.28
CA ASP A 106 -10.02 2.66 10.30
C ASP A 106 -11.14 3.44 9.60
N THR A 107 -11.62 2.94 8.46
CA THR A 107 -12.75 3.51 7.73
C THR A 107 -14.10 3.00 8.26
N HIS A 108 -14.08 2.01 9.17
CA HIS A 108 -15.24 1.63 9.97
C HIS A 108 -15.33 2.47 11.25
N VAL A 109 -15.32 3.80 11.12
CA VAL A 109 -15.97 4.62 12.15
C VAL A 109 -17.44 4.25 12.13
N LEU A 110 -17.87 3.52 13.16
CA LEU A 110 -19.24 3.14 13.39
C LEU A 110 -20.12 4.41 13.30
N LYS A 111 -20.99 4.47 12.30
CA LYS A 111 -22.20 5.30 12.32
C LYS A 111 -22.91 5.05 13.66
N SER A 112 -22.70 5.92 14.63
CA SER A 112 -23.46 5.97 15.88
C SER A 112 -23.48 7.38 16.46
N TRP A 113 -23.57 8.39 15.59
CA TRP A 113 -24.00 9.75 15.97
C TRP A 113 -25.40 10.06 15.39
N ALA A 114 -26.21 9.02 15.19
CA ALA A 114 -27.63 9.18 14.95
C ALA A 114 -28.36 8.60 16.17
N ASN A 115 -28.93 9.51 16.98
CA ASN A 115 -29.82 9.32 18.14
C ASN A 115 -29.22 9.76 19.47
N GLU A 116 -29.16 11.07 19.70
CA GLU A 116 -29.34 11.67 21.03
C GLU A 116 -29.96 13.07 20.86
N GLU A 117 -31.20 13.11 20.40
CA GLU A 117 -32.15 14.18 20.74
C GLU A 117 -33.27 13.52 21.54
N HIS A 118 -33.37 13.87 22.82
CA HIS A 118 -34.45 13.49 23.72
C HIS A 118 -34.86 14.72 24.54
#